data_AF-A0A8K0KGI4-F1
#
_entry.id   AF-A0A8K0KGI4-F1
#
_cell.length_a   1.000
_cell.length_b   1.000
_cell.length_c   1.000
_cell.angle_alpha   90.00
_cell.angle_beta   90.00
_cell.angle_gamma   90.00
#
_symmetry.space_group_name_H-M   'P 1'
#
loop_
_entity.id
_entity.type
_entity.pdbx_description
1 polymer ?
#
loop_
_entity_poly.entity_id
_entity_poly.type
_entity_poly.pdbx_seq_one_letter_code
_entity_poly.pdbx_strand_id
1 'polypeptide(L)'
;MCLTTPDGPVCGCRDGYTRSGALETSLCEVEKNYTRPSRCSHGFFQCAKNLHCIDARFVCDGDEDCSDGSDEDSSPGGICETVSCNQNQFHCDGDRCISNQWVCDGDIDCTDGSDEAPSYCHSNGSSVAPTCFSTQFRCEISGRCIPHSWTCDSDLDCGEGDNSDEHADCGK
;
A
#
# COMPACT_ATOMS: atom_id res chain seq x y z
N MET A 1 33.66 -17.28 17.79
CA MET A 1 35.03 -17.58 17.30
C MET A 1 36.03 -16.89 18.20
N CYS A 2 37.15 -17.54 18.54
CA CYS A 2 38.20 -16.95 19.36
C CYS A 2 39.51 -16.91 18.57
N LEU A 3 40.17 -15.76 18.58
CA LEU A 3 41.47 -15.54 17.97
C LEU A 3 42.48 -15.28 19.09
N THR A 4 43.60 -16.01 19.08
CA THR A 4 44.71 -15.75 20.01
C THR A 4 45.56 -14.60 19.49
N THR A 5 45.59 -13.49 20.23
CA THR A 5 46.45 -12.33 19.96
C THR A 5 47.56 -12.25 21.02
N PRO A 6 48.65 -11.49 20.78
CA PRO A 6 49.73 -11.31 21.75
C PRO A 6 49.27 -10.76 23.12
N ASP A 7 48.18 -9.99 23.12
CA ASP A 7 47.56 -9.39 24.32
C ASP A 7 46.47 -10.28 24.96
N GLY A 8 46.23 -11.48 24.41
CA GLY A 8 45.26 -12.45 24.91
C GLY A 8 44.24 -12.94 23.88
N PRO A 9 43.39 -13.92 24.24
CA PRO A 9 42.35 -14.44 23.34
C PRO A 9 41.18 -13.45 23.20
N VAL A 10 40.97 -12.97 21.98
CA VAL A 10 39.80 -12.15 21.63
C VAL A 10 38.72 -13.08 21.09
N CYS A 11 37.64 -13.22 21.85
CA CYS A 11 36.47 -14.01 21.45
C CYS A 11 35.32 -13.08 21.03
N GLY A 12 34.77 -13.35 19.85
CA GLY A 12 33.57 -12.70 19.32
C GLY A 12 32.48 -13.72 19.00
N CYS A 13 31.23 -13.28 19.08
CA CYS A 13 30.07 -14.06 18.68
C CYS A 13 29.66 -13.73 17.24
N ARG A 14 28.84 -14.59 16.64
CA ARG A 14 28.22 -14.29 15.33
C ARG A 14 27.26 -13.12 15.49
N ASP A 15 27.08 -12.36 14.43
CA ASP A 15 26.02 -11.37 14.26
C ASP A 15 24.69 -11.81 14.90
N GLY A 16 24.16 -10.97 15.80
CA GLY A 16 22.96 -11.25 16.58
C GLY A 16 23.14 -12.10 17.83
N TYR A 17 24.39 -12.30 18.25
CA TYR A 17 24.69 -12.95 19.50
C TYR A 17 25.63 -12.11 20.35
N THR A 18 25.28 -11.92 21.61
CA THR A 18 26.13 -11.30 22.62
C THR A 18 26.82 -12.34 23.47
N ARG A 19 28.01 -12.01 23.98
CA ARG A 19 28.70 -12.85 24.96
C ARG A 19 28.00 -12.71 26.31
N SER A 20 27.54 -13.82 26.86
CA SER A 20 26.99 -13.88 28.22
C SER A 20 27.82 -14.85 29.05
N GLY A 21 28.26 -14.41 30.23
CA GLY A 21 29.06 -15.19 31.17
C GLY A 21 30.27 -14.44 31.75
N ALA A 22 30.40 -14.46 33.08
CA ALA A 22 31.58 -14.02 33.80
C ALA A 22 32.54 -15.20 33.97
N LEU A 23 33.68 -15.15 33.25
CA LEU A 23 34.80 -16.09 33.26
C LEU A 23 34.47 -17.58 32.97
N GLU A 24 35.10 -18.09 31.91
CA GLU A 24 35.25 -19.52 31.52
C GLU A 24 34.17 -20.21 30.67
N THR A 25 32.99 -19.61 30.46
CA THR A 25 32.05 -20.10 29.43
C THR A 25 31.61 -18.95 28.52
N SER A 26 32.37 -18.70 27.45
CA SER A 26 31.98 -17.68 26.45
C SER A 26 30.85 -18.20 25.56
N LEU A 27 29.66 -18.39 26.14
CA LEU A 27 28.46 -18.70 25.37
C LEU A 27 27.99 -17.45 24.63
N CYS A 28 27.57 -17.68 23.39
CA CYS A 28 26.92 -16.71 22.55
C CYS A 28 25.42 -16.86 22.74
N GLU A 29 24.79 -15.87 23.36
CA GLU A 29 23.35 -15.81 23.55
C GLU A 29 22.72 -14.88 22.52
N VAL A 30 21.52 -15.22 22.04
CA VAL A 30 20.79 -14.39 21.07
C VAL A 30 20.51 -13.01 21.67
N GLU A 31 20.90 -11.97 20.95
CA GLU A 31 20.61 -10.60 21.34
C GLU A 31 19.15 -10.27 21.04
N LYS A 32 18.38 -9.90 22.07
CA LYS A 32 16.93 -9.68 21.97
C LYS A 32 16.52 -8.50 21.07
N ASN A 33 17.45 -7.61 20.72
CA ASN A 33 17.20 -6.44 19.88
C ASN A 33 17.97 -6.47 18.55
N TYR A 34 18.55 -7.62 18.17
CA TYR A 34 19.29 -7.69 16.93
C TYR A 34 18.36 -7.83 15.72
N THR A 35 18.21 -6.73 14.99
CA THR A 35 17.66 -6.73 13.64
C THR A 35 18.77 -7.04 12.66
N ARG A 36 18.55 -8.07 11.82
CA ARG A 36 19.52 -8.45 10.81
C ARG A 36 19.58 -7.34 9.75
N PRO A 37 20.73 -6.69 9.52
CA PRO A 37 20.81 -5.61 8.56
C PRO A 37 20.53 -6.12 7.15
N SER A 38 19.69 -5.39 6.43
CA SER A 38 19.34 -5.70 5.05
C SER A 38 20.60 -5.73 4.19
N ARG A 39 20.76 -6.78 3.38
CA ARG A 39 21.88 -6.88 2.42
C ARG A 39 21.60 -6.18 1.09
N CYS A 40 20.39 -5.65 0.94
CA CYS A 40 19.94 -4.93 -0.24
C CYS A 40 20.43 -3.47 -0.22
N SER A 41 20.54 -2.86 -1.40
CA SER A 41 20.85 -1.44 -1.51
C SER A 41 19.73 -0.57 -0.93
N HIS A 42 20.03 0.70 -0.66
CA HIS A 42 19.03 1.65 -0.21
C HIS A 42 17.90 1.76 -1.24
N GLY A 43 16.63 1.66 -0.80
CA GLY A 43 15.46 1.63 -1.69
C GLY A 43 15.01 0.24 -2.14
N PHE A 44 15.65 -0.83 -1.67
CA PHE A 44 15.22 -2.21 -1.93
C PHE A 44 14.79 -2.89 -0.62
N PHE A 45 13.73 -3.68 -0.69
CA PHE A 45 13.25 -4.53 0.40
C PHE A 45 13.83 -5.94 0.29
N GLN A 46 14.17 -6.52 1.43
CA GLN A 46 14.72 -7.87 1.50
C GLN A 46 13.65 -8.87 1.93
N CYS A 47 13.31 -9.81 1.05
CA CYS A 47 12.40 -10.91 1.36
C CYS A 47 12.88 -11.72 2.57
N ALA A 48 11.94 -12.12 3.42
CA ALA A 48 12.21 -12.68 4.75
C ALA A 48 13.00 -14.00 4.69
N LYS A 49 12.68 -14.91 3.77
CA LYS A 49 13.29 -16.26 3.72
C LYS A 49 14.47 -16.37 2.76
N ASN A 50 14.41 -15.71 1.61
CA ASN A 50 15.33 -16.01 0.50
C ASN A 50 16.40 -14.95 0.26
N LEU A 51 16.47 -13.89 1.10
CA LEU A 51 17.41 -12.77 0.94
C LEU A 51 17.30 -12.06 -0.42
N HIS A 52 16.25 -12.35 -1.19
CA HIS A 52 15.95 -11.70 -2.47
C HIS A 52 15.62 -10.24 -2.22
N CYS A 53 16.01 -9.37 -3.17
CA CYS A 53 15.83 -7.93 -3.06
C CYS A 53 14.82 -7.50 -4.11
N ILE A 54 13.68 -7.00 -3.68
CA ILE A 54 12.69 -6.36 -4.53
C ILE A 54 12.77 -4.85 -4.34
N ASP A 55 12.27 -4.09 -5.31
CA ASP A 55 12.19 -2.63 -5.17
C ASP A 55 11.21 -2.29 -4.06
N ALA A 56 11.50 -1.27 -3.24
CA ALA A 56 10.62 -0.92 -2.11
C ALA A 56 9.21 -0.48 -2.54
N ARG A 57 9.00 -0.18 -3.82
CA ARG A 57 7.66 0.10 -4.39
C ARG A 57 6.77 -1.15 -4.50
N PHE A 58 7.36 -2.33 -4.48
CA PHE A 58 6.72 -3.65 -4.56
C PHE A 58 6.46 -4.24 -3.18
N VAL A 59 6.31 -3.38 -2.17
CA VAL A 59 6.08 -3.79 -0.79
C VAL A 59 4.71 -3.29 -0.42
N CYS A 60 3.82 -4.21 -0.05
CA CYS A 60 2.43 -3.94 0.24
C CYS A 60 1.71 -3.31 -0.97
N ASP A 61 2.05 -3.73 -2.19
CA ASP A 61 1.43 -3.25 -3.43
C ASP A 61 0.34 -4.18 -3.97
N GLY A 62 0.10 -5.29 -3.27
CA GLY A 62 -0.93 -6.27 -3.56
C GLY A 62 -0.49 -7.40 -4.49
N ASP A 63 0.76 -7.39 -4.96
CA ASP A 63 1.35 -8.45 -5.78
C ASP A 63 2.42 -9.24 -4.98
N GLU A 64 2.46 -10.57 -5.13
CA GLU A 64 3.51 -11.39 -4.49
C GLU A 64 4.82 -11.33 -5.30
N ASP A 65 5.61 -10.27 -5.13
CA ASP A 65 6.94 -10.10 -5.72
C ASP A 65 8.01 -10.91 -4.98
N CYS A 66 7.89 -11.05 -3.66
CA CYS A 66 8.65 -12.02 -2.92
C CYS A 66 8.06 -13.42 -3.10
N SER A 67 8.90 -14.36 -3.53
CA SER A 67 8.58 -15.81 -3.61
C SER A 67 8.03 -16.45 -2.33
N ASP A 68 8.12 -15.77 -1.19
CA ASP A 68 7.62 -16.19 0.11
C ASP A 68 6.47 -15.32 0.66
N GLY A 69 5.94 -14.39 -0.14
CA GLY A 69 4.84 -13.47 0.19
C GLY A 69 5.16 -12.50 1.32
N SER A 70 6.46 -12.30 1.62
CA SER A 70 6.90 -11.53 2.78
C SER A 70 6.86 -10.01 2.58
N ASP A 71 6.77 -9.59 1.33
CA ASP A 71 6.48 -8.24 0.87
C ASP A 71 5.03 -7.82 1.10
N GLU A 72 4.10 -8.79 1.17
CA GLU A 72 2.67 -8.59 1.39
C GLU A 72 2.20 -9.10 2.78
N ASP A 73 3.12 -9.27 3.74
CA ASP A 73 2.80 -9.83 5.05
C ASP A 73 2.14 -8.80 5.98
N SER A 74 0.80 -8.84 6.05
CA SER A 74 -0.04 -8.04 6.96
C SER A 74 -0.24 -8.68 8.34
N SER A 75 0.45 -9.78 8.67
CA SER A 75 0.36 -10.39 10.01
C SER A 75 0.90 -9.45 11.09
N PRO A 76 0.52 -9.63 12.37
CA PRO A 76 1.10 -8.85 13.48
C PRO A 76 2.63 -9.01 13.54
N GLY A 77 3.37 -7.91 13.42
CA GLY A 77 4.82 -7.84 13.26
C GLY A 77 5.33 -7.96 11.81
N GLY A 78 4.43 -8.06 10.83
CA GLY A 78 4.72 -8.10 9.40
C GLY A 78 5.06 -6.72 8.82
N ILE A 79 5.66 -6.70 7.62
CA ILE A 79 6.07 -5.45 6.98
C ILE A 79 4.86 -4.57 6.62
N CYS A 80 3.71 -5.20 6.39
CA CYS A 80 2.43 -4.56 6.09
C CYS A 80 1.50 -4.45 7.31
N GLU A 81 1.98 -4.67 8.55
CA GLU A 81 1.13 -4.46 9.74
C GLU A 81 0.72 -2.97 9.90
N THR A 82 1.59 -2.07 9.46
CA THR A 82 1.39 -0.62 9.57
C THR A 82 1.59 0.05 8.22
N VAL A 83 0.97 -0.49 7.16
CA VAL A 83 1.02 0.14 5.83
C VAL A 83 0.45 1.55 5.94
N SER A 84 1.36 2.50 6.09
CA SER A 84 1.09 3.89 5.76
C SER A 84 1.27 3.94 4.26
N CYS A 85 0.16 3.77 3.52
CA CYS A 85 0.15 4.03 2.08
C CYS A 85 0.88 5.36 1.82
N ASN A 86 1.65 5.45 0.73
CA ASN A 86 2.32 6.70 0.39
C ASN A 86 1.30 7.85 0.36
N GLN A 87 1.74 9.11 0.53
CA GLN A 87 0.83 10.27 0.50
C GLN A 87 -0.08 10.35 -0.74
N ASN A 88 0.28 9.68 -1.84
CA ASN A 88 -0.48 9.62 -3.08
C ASN A 88 -1.26 8.30 -3.27
N GLN A 89 -1.40 7.50 -2.22
CA GLN A 89 -2.10 6.23 -2.21
C GLN A 89 -3.23 6.25 -1.17
N PHE A 90 -4.30 5.53 -1.46
CA PHE A 90 -5.45 5.30 -0.60
C PHE A 90 -5.40 3.88 -0.05
N HIS A 91 -5.71 3.76 1.25
CA HIS A 91 -5.74 2.49 1.95
C HIS A 91 -7.13 1.88 1.84
N CYS A 92 -7.27 0.81 1.06
CA CYS A 92 -8.47 -0.02 1.03
C CYS A 92 -8.69 -0.66 2.41
N ASP A 93 -9.93 -0.93 2.79
CA ASP A 93 -10.22 -1.66 4.05
C ASP A 93 -9.71 -3.11 4.01
N GLY A 94 -9.40 -3.64 2.82
CA GLY A 94 -8.74 -4.93 2.60
C GLY A 94 -7.21 -4.90 2.67
N ASP A 95 -6.59 -3.94 3.36
CA ASP A 95 -5.14 -3.80 3.56
C ASP A 95 -4.32 -3.68 2.26
N ARG A 96 -4.92 -3.08 1.23
CA ARG A 96 -4.26 -2.81 -0.07
C ARG A 96 -4.16 -1.31 -0.31
N CYS A 97 -3.04 -0.86 -0.87
CA CYS A 97 -2.89 0.54 -1.29
C CYS A 97 -3.18 0.70 -2.78
N ILE A 98 -4.19 1.48 -3.13
CA ILE A 98 -4.41 1.91 -4.51
C ILE A 98 -3.94 3.35 -4.70
N SER A 99 -3.85 3.82 -5.94
CA SER A 99 -3.55 5.23 -6.18
C SER A 99 -4.73 6.11 -5.75
N ASN A 100 -4.47 7.29 -5.16
CA ASN A 100 -5.54 8.24 -4.82
C ASN A 100 -6.39 8.68 -6.04
N GLN A 101 -5.89 8.49 -7.26
CA GLN A 101 -6.64 8.79 -8.50
C GLN A 101 -7.69 7.72 -8.84
N TRP A 102 -7.63 6.55 -8.21
CA TRP A 102 -8.53 5.41 -8.36
C TRP A 102 -9.57 5.35 -7.23
N VAL A 103 -9.77 6.46 -6.54
CA VAL A 103 -10.74 6.56 -5.45
C VAL A 103 -11.91 7.37 -5.98
N CYS A 104 -13.11 6.79 -5.96
CA CYS A 104 -14.32 7.40 -6.51
C CYS A 104 -14.20 7.74 -8.00
N ASP A 105 -13.45 6.94 -8.77
CA ASP A 105 -13.31 7.09 -10.22
C ASP A 105 -14.36 6.31 -11.02
N GLY A 106 -15.16 5.49 -10.32
CA GLY A 106 -16.30 4.77 -10.86
C GLY A 106 -16.00 3.31 -11.21
N ASP A 107 -14.76 2.85 -11.01
CA ASP A 107 -14.35 1.46 -11.14
C ASP A 107 -14.00 0.87 -9.77
N ILE A 108 -14.29 -0.41 -9.55
CA ILE A 108 -13.89 -1.11 -8.32
C ILE A 108 -12.45 -1.56 -8.50
N ASP A 109 -11.52 -0.74 -8.03
CA ASP A 109 -10.13 -1.11 -7.92
C ASP A 109 -9.91 -1.91 -6.64
N CYS A 110 -10.31 -1.41 -5.47
CA CYS A 110 -10.14 -2.13 -4.20
C CYS A 110 -10.85 -3.49 -4.23
N THR A 111 -10.19 -4.51 -3.69
CA THR A 111 -10.71 -5.90 -3.65
C THR A 111 -12.03 -6.02 -2.90
N ASP A 112 -12.29 -5.10 -1.97
CA ASP A 112 -13.48 -4.96 -1.15
C ASP A 112 -14.42 -3.83 -1.62
N GLY A 113 -14.03 -3.06 -2.65
CA GLY A 113 -14.79 -1.92 -3.17
C GLY A 113 -14.89 -0.72 -2.24
N SER A 114 -13.96 -0.59 -1.29
CA SER A 114 -13.92 0.56 -0.36
C SER A 114 -13.60 1.88 -1.07
N ASP A 115 -12.81 1.85 -2.13
CA ASP A 115 -12.55 3.00 -3.00
C ASP A 115 -13.81 3.64 -3.61
N GLU A 116 -14.83 2.84 -3.90
CA GLU A 116 -16.11 3.29 -4.44
C GLU A 116 -17.22 3.35 -3.37
N ALA A 117 -16.90 3.00 -2.12
CA ALA A 117 -17.90 2.96 -1.08
C ALA A 117 -18.31 4.39 -0.65
N PRO A 118 -19.61 4.63 -0.39
CA PRO A 118 -20.10 5.95 -0.02
C PRO A 118 -19.50 6.46 1.30
N SER A 119 -18.98 5.60 2.17
CA SER A 119 -18.22 6.03 3.37
C SER A 119 -16.98 6.86 3.01
N TYR A 120 -16.31 6.54 1.89
CA TYR A 120 -15.09 7.19 1.42
C TYR A 120 -15.40 8.31 0.43
N CYS A 121 -16.39 8.13 -0.43
CA CYS A 121 -16.79 9.11 -1.44
C CYS A 121 -17.74 10.21 -0.95
N HIS A 122 -18.27 10.12 0.29
CA HIS A 122 -19.34 11.02 0.76
C HIS A 122 -19.01 11.90 1.97
N SER A 123 -17.77 11.90 2.48
CA SER A 123 -17.45 12.63 3.71
C SER A 123 -16.41 13.73 3.52
N ASN A 124 -16.91 14.98 3.57
CA ASN A 124 -16.21 16.23 3.89
C ASN A 124 -14.82 16.03 4.57
N GLY A 125 -13.75 15.96 3.79
CA GLY A 125 -12.39 15.96 4.38
C GLY A 125 -11.25 15.50 3.48
N SER A 126 -11.49 14.61 2.51
CA SER A 126 -10.54 14.41 1.42
C SER A 126 -10.89 15.39 0.31
N SER A 127 -9.93 16.19 -0.11
CA SER A 127 -10.12 17.24 -1.13
C SER A 127 -10.18 16.64 -2.53
N VAL A 128 -11.08 15.68 -2.72
CA VAL A 128 -11.65 15.31 -4.00
C VAL A 128 -13.11 15.01 -3.73
N ALA A 129 -13.89 16.06 -3.44
CA ALA A 129 -15.22 16.04 -4.02
C ALA A 129 -15.00 15.87 -5.52
N PRO A 130 -15.68 14.98 -6.25
CA PRO A 130 -15.69 15.05 -7.69
C PRO A 130 -16.49 16.32 -8.03
N THR A 131 -15.88 17.48 -7.89
CA THR A 131 -16.09 18.53 -8.87
C THR A 131 -15.57 17.90 -10.14
N CYS A 132 -16.47 17.24 -10.89
CA CYS A 132 -16.19 16.79 -12.24
C CYS A 132 -15.34 17.87 -12.92
N PHE A 133 -14.33 17.47 -13.70
CA PHE A 133 -13.49 18.44 -14.39
C PHE A 133 -14.40 19.46 -15.12
N SER A 134 -13.96 20.69 -15.33
CA SER A 134 -14.79 21.72 -15.98
C SER A 134 -15.34 21.33 -17.37
N THR A 135 -14.85 20.23 -17.95
CA THR A 135 -15.26 19.63 -19.22
C THR A 135 -16.19 18.42 -19.05
N GLN A 136 -16.64 18.12 -17.83
CA GLN A 136 -17.47 16.97 -17.48
C GLN A 136 -18.76 17.43 -16.81
N PHE A 137 -19.85 16.75 -17.13
CA PHE A 137 -21.16 16.91 -16.52
C PHE A 137 -21.33 15.92 -15.36
N ARG A 138 -21.91 16.39 -14.25
CA ARG A 138 -22.21 15.56 -13.08
C ARG A 138 -23.66 15.11 -13.12
N CYS A 139 -23.87 13.80 -13.16
CA CYS A 139 -25.18 13.18 -13.07
C CYS A 139 -25.84 13.48 -11.71
N GLU A 140 -27.15 13.73 -11.71
CA GLU A 140 -27.86 14.23 -10.52
C GLU A 140 -28.08 13.14 -9.48
N ILE A 141 -28.42 11.92 -9.91
CA ILE A 141 -28.82 10.79 -9.06
C ILE A 141 -27.66 9.82 -8.87
N SER A 142 -26.99 9.41 -9.95
CA SER A 142 -25.88 8.46 -9.91
C SER A 142 -24.60 9.11 -9.40
N GLY A 143 -24.49 10.44 -9.49
CA GLY A 143 -23.29 11.18 -9.08
C GLY A 143 -22.07 10.96 -9.99
N ARG A 144 -22.22 10.20 -11.08
CA ARG A 144 -21.19 9.93 -12.10
C ARG A 144 -20.79 11.21 -12.83
N CYS A 145 -19.51 11.31 -13.18
CA CYS A 145 -19.00 12.35 -14.08
C CYS A 145 -18.90 11.80 -15.50
N ILE A 146 -19.66 12.37 -16.43
CA ILE A 146 -19.59 12.04 -17.86
C ILE A 146 -18.98 13.22 -18.64
N PRO A 147 -18.39 13.02 -19.82
CA PRO A 147 -17.98 14.12 -20.69
C PRO A 147 -19.15 15.06 -21.01
N HIS A 148 -18.91 16.38 -21.09
CA HIS A 148 -19.95 17.32 -21.55
C HIS A 148 -20.44 17.04 -22.99
N SER A 149 -19.68 16.27 -23.79
CA SER A 149 -20.13 15.82 -25.11
C SER A 149 -21.21 14.74 -25.06
N TRP A 150 -21.40 14.11 -23.90
CA TRP A 150 -22.38 13.05 -23.63
C TRP A 150 -23.61 13.59 -22.89
N THR A 151 -23.75 14.92 -22.85
CA THR A 151 -25.03 15.52 -22.53
C THR A 151 -25.73 15.80 -23.83
N CYS A 152 -26.99 15.39 -23.96
CA CYS A 152 -27.79 15.66 -25.15
C CYS A 152 -27.30 14.99 -26.44
N ASP A 153 -26.73 13.80 -26.35
CA ASP A 153 -26.27 13.02 -27.49
C ASP A 153 -27.19 11.83 -27.84
N SER A 154 -28.33 11.72 -27.14
CA SER A 154 -29.37 10.69 -27.32
C SER A 154 -29.06 9.33 -26.70
N ASP A 155 -27.97 9.21 -25.94
CA ASP A 155 -27.61 8.02 -25.17
C ASP A 155 -27.76 8.29 -23.66
N LEU A 156 -28.07 7.24 -22.87
CA LEU A 156 -28.19 7.33 -21.41
C LEU A 156 -26.87 6.93 -20.76
N ASP A 157 -25.99 7.89 -20.56
CA ASP A 157 -24.64 7.74 -20.04
C ASP A 157 -24.57 7.89 -18.51
N CYS A 158 -25.55 8.56 -17.92
CA CYS A 158 -25.67 8.72 -16.46
C CYS A 158 -26.04 7.43 -15.71
N GLY A 159 -26.40 6.36 -16.43
CA GLY A 159 -26.63 5.02 -15.90
C GLY A 159 -28.11 4.68 -15.66
N GLU A 160 -28.37 3.45 -15.22
CA GLU A 160 -29.72 2.94 -15.01
C GLU A 160 -30.50 3.76 -13.97
N GLY A 161 -31.56 4.44 -14.43
CA GLY A 161 -32.43 5.25 -13.57
C GLY A 161 -31.98 6.70 -13.37
N ASP A 162 -30.94 7.15 -14.07
CA ASP A 162 -30.52 8.56 -14.11
C ASP A 162 -30.48 9.05 -15.56
N ASN A 163 -31.33 10.02 -15.89
CA ASN A 163 -31.43 10.65 -17.21
C ASN A 163 -31.07 12.14 -17.17
N SER A 164 -30.23 12.54 -16.22
CA SER A 164 -29.83 13.95 -16.03
C SER A 164 -29.07 14.52 -17.23
N ASP A 165 -28.37 13.66 -17.97
CA ASP A 165 -27.70 13.94 -19.24
C ASP A 165 -28.67 14.17 -20.40
N GLU A 166 -29.76 13.40 -20.47
CA GLU A 166 -30.82 13.46 -21.48
C GLU A 166 -32.12 14.08 -20.94
N HIS A 167 -31.98 15.16 -20.18
CA HIS A 167 -33.10 15.87 -19.56
C HIS A 167 -34.02 16.55 -20.58
N ALA A 168 -35.25 16.88 -20.17
CA ALA A 168 -36.29 17.38 -21.08
C ALA A 168 -36.01 18.73 -21.77
N ASP A 169 -35.04 19.53 -21.30
CA ASP A 169 -34.62 20.79 -21.94
C ASP A 169 -33.58 20.60 -23.05
N CYS A 170 -33.20 19.34 -23.30
CA CYS A 170 -32.37 18.91 -24.40
C CYS A 170 -33.10 19.08 -25.74
N GLY A 171 -33.10 20.29 -26.30
CA GLY A 171 -33.77 20.58 -27.58
C GLY A 171 -34.40 21.97 -27.69
N LYS A 172 -33.70 23.02 -27.25
CA LYS A 172 -34.07 24.41 -27.50
C LYS A 172 -33.07 25.10 -28.41
#